data_AF-A0A5M8B6D8-F1
#
_entry.id   AF-A0A5M8B6D8-F1
#
_cell.length_a   1.000
_cell.length_b   1.000
_cell.length_c   1.000
_cell.angle_alpha   90.00
_cell.angle_beta   90.00
_cell.angle_gamma   90.00
#
_symmetry.space_group_name_H-M   'P 1'
#
loop_
_entity.id
_entity.type
_entity.pdbx_description
1 polymer ?
#
loop_
_entity_poly.entity_id
_entity_poly.type
_entity_poly.pdbx_seq_one_letter_code
_entity_poly.pdbx_strand_id
1 'polypeptide(L)'
;MLDSGRIGKAQLRAMRNPVAVLMQLEEAETQQEVGELIDKLADIVKGDEELQRIFLNVLPGLIGRRSGNTLDVPVVNDLVEMKMKLSQSFKVWAHEYKAAGRLEGEARILQRQLATRFGTLPEYAVARIQAATEEQLDHWSTRLLRAETLAEVFEDDPA
;
A
#
# COMPACT_ATOMS: atom_id res chain seq x y z
N MET A 1 22.06 11.87 -43.61
CA MET A 1 21.12 12.75 -42.88
C MET A 1 20.02 11.86 -42.33
N LEU A 2 19.98 11.71 -41.01
CA LEU A 2 19.13 10.72 -40.33
C LEU A 2 17.68 11.19 -40.25
N ASP A 3 16.81 10.19 -40.31
CA ASP A 3 15.36 10.19 -40.40
C ASP A 3 14.68 10.70 -39.10
N SER A 4 14.79 12.01 -38.83
CA SER A 4 14.18 12.64 -37.65
C SER A 4 12.64 12.72 -37.72
N GLY A 5 12.02 12.42 -38.87
CA GLY A 5 10.58 12.53 -39.10
C GLY A 5 9.77 11.27 -38.78
N ARG A 6 10.32 10.07 -38.97
CA ARG A 6 9.61 8.80 -38.69
C ARG A 6 9.60 8.43 -37.21
N ILE A 7 10.67 8.73 -36.48
CA ILE A 7 10.77 8.42 -35.05
C ILE A 7 9.69 9.18 -34.28
N GLY A 8 9.42 10.45 -34.62
CA GLY A 8 8.36 11.24 -34.01
C GLY A 8 6.96 10.61 -34.14
N LYS A 9 6.53 10.17 -35.33
CA LYS A 9 5.17 9.62 -35.52
C LYS A 9 4.94 8.27 -34.86
N ALA A 10 5.94 7.39 -34.85
CA ALA A 10 5.83 6.10 -34.17
C ALA A 10 5.84 6.27 -32.64
N GLN A 11 6.69 7.16 -32.13
CA GLN A 11 6.78 7.49 -30.71
C GLN A 11 5.51 8.21 -30.23
N LEU A 12 4.94 9.12 -31.04
CA LEU A 12 3.65 9.77 -30.77
C LEU A 12 2.47 8.78 -30.77
N ARG A 13 2.48 7.75 -31.64
CA ARG A 13 1.47 6.68 -31.62
C ARG A 13 1.63 5.76 -30.41
N ALA A 14 2.87 5.44 -30.04
CA ALA A 14 3.15 4.71 -28.79
C ALA A 14 2.72 5.51 -27.55
N MET A 15 2.85 6.84 -27.58
CA MET A 15 2.36 7.72 -26.50
C MET A 15 0.83 7.81 -26.42
N ARG A 16 0.09 7.59 -27.53
CA ARG A 16 -1.38 7.47 -27.59
C ARG A 16 -1.87 6.01 -27.60
N ASN A 17 -1.04 5.07 -27.16
CA ASN A 17 -1.42 3.65 -27.08
C ASN A 17 -1.91 3.34 -25.65
N PRO A 18 -3.16 2.89 -25.47
CA PRO A 18 -3.67 2.60 -24.14
C PRO A 18 -2.99 1.37 -23.50
N VAL A 19 -2.43 0.45 -24.30
CA VAL A 19 -1.61 -0.67 -23.81
C VAL A 19 -0.31 -0.17 -23.20
N ALA A 20 0.31 0.86 -23.78
CA ALA A 20 1.51 1.47 -23.20
C ALA A 20 1.22 2.14 -21.86
N VAL A 21 0.02 2.70 -21.69
CA VAL A 21 -0.45 3.22 -20.40
C VAL A 21 -0.63 2.09 -19.39
N LEU A 22 -1.17 0.93 -19.78
CA LEU A 22 -1.26 -0.22 -18.88
C LEU A 22 0.11 -0.72 -18.40
N MET A 23 1.11 -0.78 -19.28
CA MET A 23 2.47 -1.18 -18.89
C MET A 23 3.08 -0.16 -17.90
N GLN A 24 2.92 1.13 -18.17
CA GLN A 24 3.35 2.19 -17.24
C GLN A 24 2.58 2.10 -15.90
N LEU A 25 1.30 1.69 -15.96
CA LEU A 25 0.46 1.41 -14.80
C LEU A 25 0.77 0.06 -14.14
N GLU A 26 1.76 -0.71 -14.59
CA GLU A 26 2.35 -1.81 -13.81
C GLU A 26 3.62 -1.35 -13.08
N GLU A 27 4.33 -0.37 -13.63
CA GLU A 27 5.59 0.14 -13.08
C GLU A 27 5.42 1.29 -12.09
N ALA A 28 4.33 2.07 -12.17
CA ALA A 28 4.10 3.25 -11.32
C ALA A 28 4.24 3.00 -9.80
N GLU A 29 5.19 3.65 -9.14
CA GLU A 29 5.48 3.42 -7.73
C GLU A 29 4.61 4.31 -6.82
N THR A 30 4.08 5.40 -7.36
CA THR A 30 3.37 6.41 -6.57
C THR A 30 1.89 6.54 -6.92
N GLN A 31 1.10 6.95 -5.93
CA GLN A 31 -0.32 7.30 -6.12
C GLN A 31 -0.50 8.39 -7.20
N GLN A 32 0.42 9.34 -7.26
CA GLN A 32 0.35 10.44 -8.23
C GLN A 32 0.51 9.93 -9.66
N GLU A 33 1.52 9.09 -9.92
CA GLU A 33 1.74 8.47 -11.23
C GLU A 33 0.52 7.65 -11.68
N VAL A 34 -0.08 6.87 -10.77
CA VAL A 34 -1.31 6.11 -11.05
C VAL A 34 -2.45 7.04 -11.49
N GLY A 35 -2.65 8.16 -10.79
CA GLY A 35 -3.67 9.14 -11.13
C GLY A 35 -3.46 9.81 -12.49
N GLU A 36 -2.21 10.18 -12.80
CA GLU A 36 -1.83 10.80 -14.08
C GLU A 36 -2.00 9.81 -15.25
N LEU A 37 -1.69 8.54 -15.05
CA LEU A 37 -1.87 7.49 -16.05
C LEU A 37 -3.36 7.18 -16.29
N ILE A 38 -4.20 7.23 -15.26
CA ILE A 38 -5.66 7.10 -15.42
C ILE A 38 -6.23 8.29 -16.22
N ASP A 39 -5.79 9.52 -15.96
CA ASP A 39 -6.19 10.68 -16.77
C ASP A 39 -5.80 10.50 -18.24
N LYS A 40 -4.55 10.09 -18.48
CA LYS A 40 -4.04 9.84 -19.83
C LYS A 40 -4.83 8.74 -20.54
N LEU A 41 -5.19 7.68 -19.82
CA LEU A 41 -6.03 6.61 -20.37
C LEU A 41 -7.44 7.14 -20.70
N ALA A 42 -8.04 7.91 -19.80
CA ALA A 42 -9.36 8.51 -20.00
C ALA A 42 -9.38 9.41 -21.24
N ASP A 43 -8.33 10.20 -21.48
CA ASP A 43 -8.19 11.01 -22.68
C ASP A 43 -8.02 10.18 -23.96
N ILE A 44 -7.32 9.03 -23.90
CA ILE A 44 -7.12 8.14 -25.06
C ILE A 44 -8.43 7.46 -25.46
N VAL A 45 -9.22 6.99 -24.49
CA VAL A 45 -10.46 6.22 -24.74
C VAL A 45 -11.70 7.09 -24.83
N LYS A 46 -11.54 8.42 -24.70
CA LYS A 46 -12.64 9.37 -24.74
C LYS A 46 -13.47 9.23 -26.01
N GLY A 47 -14.77 8.98 -25.84
CA GLY A 47 -15.72 8.81 -26.94
C GLY A 47 -15.80 7.39 -27.51
N ASP A 48 -15.07 6.43 -26.94
CA ASP A 48 -15.16 5.01 -27.24
C ASP A 48 -15.66 4.24 -26.01
N GLU A 49 -16.99 4.06 -25.93
CA GLU A 49 -17.66 3.42 -24.79
C GLU A 49 -17.27 1.94 -24.64
N GLU A 50 -17.06 1.22 -25.74
CA GLU A 50 -16.65 -0.17 -25.72
C GLU A 50 -15.25 -0.30 -25.12
N LEU A 51 -14.32 0.53 -25.57
CA LEU A 51 -12.96 0.55 -25.07
C LEU A 51 -12.90 1.00 -23.61
N GLN A 52 -13.67 2.03 -23.23
CA GLN A 52 -13.78 2.47 -21.83
C GLN A 52 -14.27 1.31 -20.93
N ARG A 53 -15.30 0.58 -21.36
CA ARG A 53 -15.81 -0.58 -20.62
C ARG A 53 -14.77 -1.69 -20.47
N ILE A 54 -13.98 -1.98 -21.51
CA ILE A 54 -12.90 -2.97 -21.42
C ILE A 54 -11.90 -2.57 -20.33
N PHE A 55 -11.44 -1.32 -20.33
CA PHE A 55 -10.47 -0.86 -19.33
C PHE A 55 -11.03 -0.82 -17.91
N LEU A 56 -12.29 -0.43 -17.71
CA LEU A 56 -12.94 -0.49 -16.40
C LEU A 56 -12.98 -1.90 -15.80
N ASN A 57 -13.02 -2.94 -16.65
CA ASN A 57 -12.96 -4.34 -16.20
C ASN A 57 -11.53 -4.82 -15.92
N VAL A 58 -10.53 -4.28 -16.61
CA VAL A 58 -9.12 -4.72 -16.50
C VAL A 58 -8.37 -3.98 -15.38
N LEU A 59 -8.62 -2.67 -15.23
CA LEU A 59 -7.89 -1.80 -14.31
C LEU A 59 -7.96 -2.25 -12.85
N PRO A 60 -9.11 -2.69 -12.29
CA PRO A 60 -9.15 -3.11 -10.89
C PRO A 60 -8.19 -4.24 -10.56
N GLY A 61 -8.13 -5.26 -11.42
CA GLY A 61 -7.21 -6.38 -11.24
C GLY A 61 -5.75 -5.97 -11.40
N LEU A 62 -5.45 -5.04 -12.31
CA LEU A 62 -4.09 -4.55 -12.53
C LEU A 62 -3.59 -3.72 -11.33
N ILE A 63 -4.40 -2.77 -10.88
CA ILE A 63 -4.08 -1.86 -9.77
C ILE A 63 -4.03 -2.64 -8.44
N GLY A 64 -4.95 -3.60 -8.23
CA GLY A 64 -4.94 -4.45 -7.04
C GLY A 64 -3.64 -5.23 -6.90
N ARG A 65 -3.15 -5.86 -7.98
CA ARG A 65 -1.93 -6.69 -7.96
C ARG A 65 -0.68 -5.93 -7.51
N ARG A 66 -0.54 -4.66 -7.88
CA ARG A 66 0.56 -3.80 -7.43
C ARG A 66 0.68 -3.75 -5.91
N SER A 67 -0.46 -3.69 -5.22
CA SER A 67 -0.53 -3.61 -3.76
C SER A 67 -0.45 -4.98 -3.06
N GLY A 68 -0.16 -6.06 -3.79
CA GLY A 68 -0.32 -7.42 -3.27
C GLY A 68 -1.78 -7.78 -2.98
N ASN A 69 -2.72 -7.18 -3.71
CA ASN A 69 -4.18 -7.28 -3.52
C ASN A 69 -4.70 -6.80 -2.16
N THR A 70 -4.04 -5.81 -1.56
CA THR A 70 -4.45 -5.25 -0.26
C THR A 70 -5.12 -3.88 -0.38
N LEU A 71 -4.92 -3.19 -1.50
CA LEU A 71 -5.65 -1.98 -1.83
C LEU A 71 -7.07 -2.34 -2.28
N ASP A 72 -8.06 -1.75 -1.64
CA ASP A 72 -9.44 -1.81 -2.10
C ASP A 72 -9.61 -0.96 -3.37
N VAL A 73 -9.87 -1.63 -4.50
CA VAL A 73 -10.09 -0.97 -5.79
C VAL A 73 -11.58 -0.90 -6.08
N PRO A 74 -12.17 0.31 -6.12
CA PRO A 74 -13.62 0.50 -6.23
C PRO A 74 -14.14 0.07 -7.60
N VAL A 75 -15.31 -0.56 -7.61
CA VAL A 75 -16.11 -0.78 -8.83
C VAL A 75 -16.82 0.54 -9.18
N VAL A 76 -16.64 1.00 -10.41
CA VAL A 76 -17.03 2.33 -10.89
C VAL A 76 -17.48 2.27 -12.34
N ASN A 77 -18.27 3.24 -12.77
CA ASN A 77 -18.87 3.24 -14.11
C ASN A 77 -18.05 4.04 -15.14
N ASP A 78 -17.11 4.87 -14.68
CA ASP A 78 -16.23 5.64 -15.55
C ASP A 78 -14.85 5.89 -14.91
N LEU A 79 -13.89 6.30 -15.74
CA LEU A 79 -12.50 6.49 -15.33
C LEU A 79 -12.29 7.74 -14.45
N VAL A 80 -13.18 8.72 -14.54
CA VAL A 80 -13.13 9.93 -13.71
C VAL A 80 -13.53 9.58 -12.28
N GLU A 81 -14.63 8.84 -12.12
CA GLU A 81 -15.08 8.27 -10.85
C GLU A 81 -14.01 7.33 -10.28
N MET A 82 -13.42 6.46 -11.13
CA MET A 82 -12.35 5.56 -10.74
C MET A 82 -11.19 6.30 -10.09
N LYS A 83 -10.66 7.34 -10.75
CA LYS A 83 -9.55 8.14 -10.23
C LYS A 83 -9.89 8.78 -8.88
N MET A 84 -11.09 9.35 -8.76
CA MET A 84 -11.52 10.00 -7.53
C MET A 84 -11.56 9.02 -6.37
N LYS A 85 -12.24 7.88 -6.53
CA LYS A 85 -12.38 6.88 -5.47
C LYS A 85 -11.06 6.17 -5.18
N LEU A 86 -10.25 5.83 -6.18
CA LEU A 86 -8.90 5.29 -5.97
C LEU A 86 -8.03 6.24 -5.14
N SER A 87 -8.12 7.54 -5.38
CA SER A 87 -7.37 8.52 -4.60
C SER A 87 -7.76 8.50 -3.11
N GLN A 88 -9.02 8.17 -2.79
CA GLN A 88 -9.49 7.97 -1.42
C GLN A 88 -9.00 6.63 -0.88
N SER A 89 -9.14 5.54 -1.63
CA SER A 89 -8.64 4.21 -1.24
C SER A 89 -7.15 4.23 -0.92
N PHE A 90 -6.32 4.88 -1.74
CA PHE A 90 -4.89 5.03 -1.48
C PHE A 90 -4.60 5.79 -0.19
N LYS A 91 -5.38 6.83 0.15
CA LYS A 91 -5.21 7.56 1.41
C LYS A 91 -5.51 6.69 2.62
N VAL A 92 -6.60 5.92 2.57
CA VAL A 92 -7.00 4.99 3.64
C VAL A 92 -5.94 3.91 3.78
N TRP A 93 -5.58 3.25 2.67
CA TRP A 93 -4.56 2.22 2.64
C TRP A 93 -3.21 2.73 3.17
N ALA A 94 -2.73 3.88 2.73
CA ALA A 94 -1.47 4.46 3.22
C ALA A 94 -1.52 4.77 4.72
N HIS A 95 -2.67 5.21 5.24
CA HIS A 95 -2.85 5.45 6.67
C HIS A 95 -2.80 4.13 7.47
N GLU A 96 -3.54 3.11 7.05
CA GLU A 96 -3.58 1.79 7.70
C GLU A 96 -2.20 1.12 7.72
N TYR A 97 -1.51 1.10 6.58
CA TYR A 97 -0.18 0.48 6.49
C TYR A 97 0.89 1.24 7.25
N LYS A 98 0.78 2.57 7.32
CA LYS A 98 1.67 3.36 8.18
C LYS A 98 1.41 3.08 9.66
N ALA A 99 0.14 2.93 10.06
CA ALA A 99 -0.21 2.56 11.43
C ALA A 99 0.31 1.15 11.79
N ALA A 100 0.03 0.16 10.93
CA ALA A 100 0.53 -1.21 11.11
C ALA A 100 2.07 -1.26 11.16
N GLY A 101 2.75 -0.53 10.27
CA GLY A 101 4.22 -0.46 10.26
C GLY A 101 4.81 0.19 11.51
N ARG A 102 4.13 1.17 12.12
CA ARG A 102 4.53 1.72 13.42
C ARG A 102 4.37 0.70 14.53
N LEU A 103 3.22 0.03 14.59
CA LEU A 103 2.92 -1.00 15.59
C LEU A 103 3.93 -2.16 15.52
N GLU A 104 4.21 -2.68 14.32
CA GLU A 104 5.26 -3.69 14.10
C GLU A 104 6.64 -3.19 14.54
N GLY A 105 6.94 -1.91 14.31
CA GLY A 105 8.17 -1.28 14.72
C GLY A 105 8.32 -1.23 16.25
N GLU A 106 7.28 -0.79 16.94
CA GLU A 106 7.22 -0.75 18.41
C GLU A 106 7.34 -2.15 19.02
N ALA A 107 6.60 -3.12 18.49
CA ALA A 107 6.69 -4.52 18.90
C ALA A 107 8.13 -5.06 18.76
N ARG A 108 8.80 -4.79 17.63
CA ARG A 108 10.20 -5.20 17.42
C ARG A 108 11.16 -4.51 18.39
N ILE A 109 10.94 -3.24 18.71
CA ILE A 109 11.78 -2.50 19.66
C ILE A 109 11.58 -3.07 21.07
N LEU A 110 10.34 -3.23 21.51
CA LEU A 110 10.02 -3.80 22.83
C LEU A 110 10.60 -5.20 22.97
N GLN A 111 10.44 -6.06 21.96
CA GLN A 111 11.04 -7.40 21.94
C GLN A 111 12.57 -7.34 22.11
N ARG A 112 13.26 -6.41 21.42
CA ARG A 112 14.71 -6.25 21.59
C ARG A 112 15.09 -5.77 22.98
N GLN A 113 14.34 -4.83 23.56
CA GLN A 113 14.61 -4.34 24.91
C GLN A 113 14.40 -5.43 25.96
N LEU A 114 13.31 -6.20 25.84
CA LEU A 114 13.03 -7.35 26.70
C LEU A 114 14.11 -8.42 26.58
N ALA A 115 14.54 -8.73 25.36
CA ALA A 115 15.62 -9.70 25.13
C ALA A 115 16.96 -9.23 25.72
N THR A 116 17.20 -7.91 25.71
CA THR A 116 18.41 -7.31 26.28
C THR A 116 18.39 -7.37 27.81
N ARG A 117 17.22 -7.15 28.45
CA ARG A 117 17.08 -7.13 29.92
C ARG A 117 17.00 -8.54 30.51
N PHE A 118 16.26 -9.44 29.87
CA PHE A 118 15.90 -10.75 30.42
C PHE A 118 16.57 -11.93 29.68
N GLY A 119 17.35 -11.68 28.64
CA GLY A 119 17.98 -12.71 27.82
C GLY A 119 17.03 -13.29 26.76
N THR A 120 17.29 -14.51 26.30
CA THR A 120 16.47 -15.14 25.25
C THR A 120 15.00 -15.20 25.66
N LEU A 121 14.14 -14.56 24.85
CA LEU A 121 12.71 -14.56 25.12
C LEU A 121 12.08 -15.91 24.75
N PRO A 122 11.18 -16.43 25.59
CA PRO A 122 10.41 -17.62 25.27
C PRO A 122 9.41 -17.33 24.13
N GLU A 123 9.06 -18.36 23.37
CA GLU A 123 8.21 -18.24 22.17
C GLU A 123 6.85 -17.59 22.45
N TYR A 124 6.24 -17.90 23.60
CA TYR A 124 4.97 -17.29 24.01
C TYR A 124 5.06 -15.76 24.13
N ALA A 125 6.20 -15.23 24.61
CA ALA A 125 6.38 -13.79 24.80
C ALA A 125 6.53 -13.10 23.45
N VAL A 126 7.26 -13.72 22.52
CA VAL A 126 7.41 -13.20 21.15
C VAL A 126 6.06 -13.17 20.43
N ALA A 127 5.29 -14.26 20.52
CA ALA A 127 3.95 -14.33 19.92
C ALA A 127 3.00 -13.27 20.52
N ARG A 128 3.05 -13.07 21.85
CA ARG A 128 2.24 -12.06 22.54
C ARG A 128 2.59 -10.64 22.11
N ILE A 129 3.88 -10.33 21.96
CA ILE A 129 4.34 -9.01 21.47
C ILE A 129 3.93 -8.75 20.02
N GLN A 130 3.99 -9.77 19.16
CA GLN A 130 3.62 -9.62 17.75
C GLN A 130 2.12 -9.43 17.54
N ALA A 131 1.28 -9.97 18.43
CA ALA A 131 -0.17 -9.87 18.38
C ALA A 131 -0.73 -8.70 19.20
N ALA A 132 0.13 -7.89 19.81
CA ALA A 132 -0.27 -6.86 20.76
C ALA A 132 -0.90 -5.63 20.09
N THR A 133 -1.84 -5.00 20.79
CA THR A 133 -2.36 -3.68 20.40
C THR A 133 -1.37 -2.57 20.77
N GLU A 134 -1.60 -1.37 20.24
CA GLU A 134 -0.78 -0.18 20.55
C GLU A 134 -0.78 0.10 22.07
N GLU A 135 -1.94 -0.04 22.70
CA GLU A 135 -2.13 0.16 24.15
C GLU A 135 -1.35 -0.87 24.98
N GLN A 136 -1.34 -2.13 24.54
CA GLN A 136 -0.58 -3.19 25.20
C GLN A 136 0.93 -2.95 25.09
N LEU A 137 1.41 -2.56 23.90
CA LEU A 137 2.84 -2.25 23.69
C LEU A 137 3.28 -1.04 24.52
N ASP A 138 2.48 0.02 24.60
CA ASP A 138 2.78 1.20 25.43
C ASP A 138 2.79 0.86 26.93
N HIS A 139 1.80 0.08 27.37
CA HIS A 139 1.71 -0.40 28.74
C HIS A 139 2.94 -1.23 29.14
N TRP A 140 3.29 -2.23 28.34
CA TRP A 140 4.46 -3.07 28.59
C TRP A 140 5.77 -2.29 28.48
N SER A 141 5.87 -1.31 27.58
CA SER A 141 7.05 -0.43 27.47
C SER A 141 7.29 0.37 28.76
N THR A 142 6.22 0.84 29.40
CA THR A 142 6.31 1.53 30.69
C THR A 142 6.63 0.57 31.83
N ARG A 143 5.98 -0.60 31.86
CA ARG A 143 6.23 -1.63 32.89
C ARG A 143 7.64 -2.19 32.82
N LEU A 144 8.19 -2.35 31.61
CA LEU A 144 9.55 -2.81 31.38
C LEU A 144 10.58 -2.01 32.17
N LEU A 145 10.35 -0.72 32.44
CA LEU A 145 11.29 0.10 33.20
C LEU A 145 11.42 -0.37 34.66
N ARG A 146 10.36 -0.94 35.24
CA ARG A 146 10.25 -1.27 36.67
C ARG A 146 10.24 -2.78 36.95
N ALA A 147 9.72 -3.58 36.04
CA ALA A 147 9.55 -5.03 36.21
C ALA A 147 10.88 -5.76 36.46
N GLU A 148 10.95 -6.59 37.49
CA GLU A 148 12.14 -7.39 37.82
C GLU A 148 12.17 -8.69 37.01
N THR A 149 11.02 -9.14 36.50
CA THR A 149 10.88 -10.35 35.70
C THR A 149 10.11 -10.11 34.40
N LEU A 150 10.28 -11.02 33.43
CA LEU A 150 9.53 -10.99 32.18
C LEU A 150 8.02 -11.15 32.42
N ALA A 151 7.62 -11.95 33.42
CA ALA A 151 6.21 -12.17 33.75
C ALA A 151 5.54 -10.87 34.21
N GLU A 152 6.20 -10.12 35.08
CA GLU A 152 5.75 -8.81 35.57
C GLU A 152 5.61 -7.75 34.47
N VAL A 153 6.23 -7.91 33.30
CA VAL A 153 5.99 -6.99 32.18
C VAL A 153 4.59 -7.18 31.61
N PHE A 154 4.15 -8.44 31.51
CA PHE A 154 2.92 -8.82 30.82
C PHE A 154 1.73 -9.08 31.75
N GLU A 155 1.85 -8.76 33.02
CA GLU A 155 0.73 -8.74 33.96
C GLU A 155 -0.22 -7.58 33.64
N ASP A 156 -1.49 -7.71 34.04
CA ASP A 156 -2.54 -6.69 33.90
C ASP A 156 -2.66 -6.06 32.51
N ASP A 157 -2.87 -6.88 31.48
CA ASP A 157 -3.13 -6.34 30.13
C ASP A 157 -4.30 -5.37 30.16
N PRO A 158 -4.15 -4.17 29.57
CA PRO A 158 -5.29 -3.27 29.39
C PRO A 158 -6.37 -3.99 28.57
N ALA A 159 -7.61 -3.86 29.02
CA ALA A 159 -8.80 -4.48 28.42
C ALA A 159 -9.17 -3.85 27.07
#